data_AF-A0A916TXH8-F1
#
_entry.id   AF-A0A916TXH8-F1
#
_cell.length_a   1.000
_cell.length_b   1.000
_cell.length_c   1.000
_cell.angle_alpha   90.00
_cell.angle_beta   90.00
_cell.angle_gamma   90.00
#
_symmetry.space_group_name_H-M   'P 1'
#
loop_
_entity.id
_entity.type
_entity.pdbx_description
1 polymer ?
#
loop_
_entity_poly.entity_id
_entity_poly.type
_entity_poly.pdbx_seq_one_letter_code
_entity_poly.pdbx_strand_id
1 'polypeptide(L)'
;MAMPPLKSLKGLSVLIIHPANTDGQILVDHIKRIGCRAEAQWPIPKAIPATTDVLFLSVDHEYRTELSRLVRNIDGIPPTTVAIVDYENPSTLELLFEIGALAAMERPIRPFGVLTNLLLARGLWLDRIEQQKRVTKLERKLSSMQRIQKAKSILMALQGVGEEAAYQTIRKQAMAKRVSMDEIATSIINANELLHSIRNDD
;
A
#
# COMPACT_ATOMS: atom_id res chain seq x y z
N MET A 1 14.37 1.61 -11.76
CA MET A 1 14.55 1.10 -10.39
C MET A 1 15.91 1.52 -9.90
N ALA A 2 15.98 2.38 -8.88
CA ALA A 2 17.25 2.65 -8.20
C ALA A 2 17.44 1.59 -7.13
N MET A 3 18.60 0.92 -7.11
CA MET A 3 18.89 -0.08 -6.08
C MET A 3 18.84 0.58 -4.70
N PRO A 4 18.06 0.04 -3.72
CA PRO A 4 18.07 0.59 -2.38
C PRO A 4 19.48 0.49 -1.80
N PRO A 5 19.99 1.55 -1.13
CA PRO A 5 21.33 1.50 -0.57
C PRO A 5 21.39 0.40 0.49
N LEU A 6 22.45 -0.42 0.52
CA LEU A 6 22.59 -1.52 1.49
C LEU A 6 22.41 -1.06 2.95
N LYS A 7 22.79 0.18 3.25
CA LYS A 7 22.60 0.80 4.57
C LYS A 7 21.13 0.90 4.99
N SER A 8 20.20 0.97 4.05
CA SER A 8 18.75 1.05 4.32
C SER A 8 18.15 -0.24 4.89
N LEU A 9 18.88 -1.36 4.83
CA LEU A 9 18.45 -2.60 5.46
C LEU A 9 18.66 -2.61 6.98
N LYS A 10 19.60 -1.80 7.49
CA LYS A 10 19.92 -1.80 8.92
C LYS A 10 18.72 -1.31 9.73
N GLY A 11 18.34 -2.08 10.74
CA GLY A 11 17.24 -1.75 11.66
C GLY A 11 15.84 -2.12 11.18
N LEU A 12 15.67 -2.62 9.95
CA LEU A 12 14.39 -3.12 9.45
C LEU A 12 13.85 -4.21 10.38
N SER A 13 12.55 -4.17 10.65
CA SER A 13 11.86 -5.20 11.41
C SER A 13 11.45 -6.35 10.50
N VAL A 14 12.07 -7.51 10.69
CA VAL A 14 11.86 -8.71 9.89
C VAL A 14 11.14 -9.76 10.71
N LEU A 15 9.95 -10.13 10.26
CA LEU A 15 9.21 -11.26 10.81
C LEU A 15 9.46 -12.50 9.95
N ILE A 16 9.83 -13.61 10.57
CA ILE A 16 10.08 -14.89 9.91
C ILE A 16 9.01 -15.87 10.39
N ILE A 17 8.02 -16.12 9.55
CA ILE A 17 6.98 -17.13 9.81
C ILE A 17 7.46 -18.44 9.17
N HIS A 18 8.15 -19.26 9.97
CA HIS A 18 8.76 -20.51 9.55
C HIS A 18 8.72 -21.51 10.71
N PRO A 19 8.50 -22.83 10.47
CA PRO A 19 8.61 -23.85 11.51
C PRO A 19 9.92 -23.71 12.31
N ALA A 20 9.85 -23.97 13.63
CA ALA A 20 10.98 -23.87 14.53
C ALA A 20 11.98 -25.04 14.33
N ASN A 21 12.75 -24.96 13.25
CA ASN A 21 13.77 -25.92 12.87
C ASN A 21 15.10 -25.21 12.54
N THR A 22 16.12 -25.98 12.17
CA THR A 22 17.46 -25.46 11.87
C THR A 22 17.45 -24.39 10.78
N ASP A 23 16.64 -24.57 9.75
CA ASP A 23 16.53 -23.62 8.62
C ASP A 23 16.01 -22.26 9.09
N GLY A 24 14.95 -22.26 9.92
CA GLY A 24 14.41 -21.04 10.51
C GLY A 24 15.46 -20.30 11.35
N GLN A 25 16.24 -21.02 12.16
CA GLN A 25 17.30 -20.41 12.97
C GLN A 25 18.45 -19.85 12.11
N ILE A 26 18.87 -20.56 11.07
CA ILE A 26 19.89 -20.09 10.11
C ILE A 26 19.44 -18.76 9.48
N LEU A 27 18.17 -18.68 9.08
CA LEU A 27 17.62 -17.45 8.48
C LEU A 27 17.61 -16.30 9.49
N VAL A 28 17.13 -16.52 10.73
CA VAL A 28 17.14 -15.51 11.79
C VAL A 28 18.54 -14.96 12.03
N ASP A 29 19.52 -15.86 12.18
CA ASP A 29 20.90 -15.48 12.45
C ASP A 29 21.51 -14.71 11.27
N HIS A 30 21.23 -15.13 10.04
CA HIS A 30 21.71 -14.45 8.85
C HIS A 30 21.11 -13.05 8.71
N ILE A 31 19.80 -12.89 8.95
CA ILE A 31 19.13 -11.59 8.91
C ILE A 31 19.66 -10.65 10.02
N LYS A 32 19.93 -11.16 11.22
CA LYS A 32 20.60 -10.39 12.29
C LYS A 32 22.00 -9.95 11.89
N ARG A 33 22.78 -10.81 11.23
CA ARG A 33 24.13 -10.47 10.70
C ARG A 33 24.11 -9.38 9.62
N ILE A 34 23.04 -9.32 8.82
CA ILE A 34 22.82 -8.22 7.85
C ILE A 34 22.57 -6.89 8.57
N GLY A 35 22.13 -6.93 9.83
CA GLY A 35 21.86 -5.75 10.67
C GLY A 35 20.38 -5.41 10.82
N CYS A 36 19.48 -6.32 10.44
CA CYS A 36 18.05 -6.18 10.67
C CYS A 36 17.67 -6.68 12.07
N ARG A 37 16.50 -6.27 12.57
CA ARG A 37 15.85 -6.88 13.74
C ARG A 37 15.04 -8.07 13.26
N ALA A 38 15.33 -9.28 13.74
CA ALA A 38 14.67 -10.50 13.27
C ALA A 38 13.97 -11.24 14.41
N GLU A 39 12.72 -11.57 14.20
CA GLU A 39 11.89 -12.37 15.10
C GLU A 39 11.29 -13.54 14.31
N ALA A 40 11.40 -14.76 14.86
CA ALA A 40 10.75 -15.93 14.31
C ALA A 40 9.43 -16.19 15.02
N GLN A 41 8.42 -16.59 14.26
CA GLN A 41 7.11 -16.92 14.78
C GLN A 41 6.56 -18.18 14.12
N TRP A 42 6.15 -19.13 14.95
CA TRP A 42 5.40 -20.31 14.56
C TRP A 42 4.51 -20.76 15.72
N PRO A 43 3.28 -21.23 15.50
CA PRO A 43 2.54 -21.35 14.23
C PRO A 43 2.23 -20.01 13.55
N ILE A 44 1.63 -20.05 12.35
CA ILE A 44 1.22 -18.87 11.59
C ILE A 44 0.27 -18.01 12.45
N PRO A 45 0.61 -16.74 12.74
CA PRO A 45 -0.23 -15.85 13.53
C PRO A 45 -1.53 -15.49 12.81
N LYS A 46 -2.49 -14.92 13.56
CA LYS A 46 -3.73 -14.37 12.98
C LYS A 46 -3.54 -12.99 12.33
N ALA A 47 -2.53 -12.25 12.75
CA ALA A 47 -2.23 -10.90 12.30
C ALA A 47 -0.72 -10.65 12.34
N ILE A 48 -0.24 -9.80 11.44
CA ILE A 48 1.15 -9.37 11.37
C ILE A 48 1.29 -8.05 12.17
N PRO A 49 2.31 -7.89 13.03
CA PRO A 49 2.57 -6.62 13.68
C PRO A 49 2.75 -5.50 12.66
N ALA A 50 2.09 -4.35 12.88
CA ALA A 50 2.13 -3.18 11.99
C ALA A 50 3.55 -2.60 11.81
N THR A 51 4.49 -2.94 12.70
CA THR A 51 5.89 -2.53 12.64
C THR A 51 6.74 -3.40 11.70
N THR A 52 6.18 -4.47 11.13
CA THR A 52 6.91 -5.39 10.24
C THR A 52 7.23 -4.71 8.92
N ASP A 53 8.51 -4.56 8.59
CA ASP A 53 8.97 -4.02 7.30
C ASP A 53 9.05 -5.12 6.24
N VAL A 54 9.49 -6.31 6.66
CA VAL A 54 9.77 -7.46 5.79
C VAL A 54 9.21 -8.72 6.43
N LEU A 55 8.54 -9.53 5.63
CA LEU A 55 8.03 -10.84 6.01
C LEU A 55 8.75 -11.93 5.22
N PHE A 56 9.36 -12.89 5.92
CA PHE A 56 9.73 -14.18 5.35
C PHE A 56 8.65 -15.19 5.71
N LEU A 57 8.09 -15.88 4.71
CA LEU A 57 6.92 -16.74 4.91
C LEU A 57 7.16 -18.13 4.32
N SER A 58 7.13 -19.17 5.15
CA SER A 58 7.05 -20.55 4.69
C SER A 58 5.72 -20.78 3.97
N VAL A 59 5.83 -21.18 2.71
CA VAL A 59 4.68 -21.50 1.88
C VAL A 59 4.63 -23.01 1.69
N ASP A 60 3.55 -23.59 2.19
CA ASP A 60 3.20 -24.99 2.03
C ASP A 60 1.71 -25.10 1.79
N HIS A 61 1.29 -26.07 0.97
CA HIS A 61 -0.11 -26.30 0.64
C HIS A 61 -0.93 -26.63 1.90
N GLU A 62 -0.33 -27.31 2.88
CA GLU A 62 -1.00 -27.67 4.13
C GLU A 62 -1.47 -26.46 4.94
N TYR A 63 -0.81 -25.30 4.80
CA TYR A 63 -1.15 -24.06 5.50
C TYR A 63 -1.86 -23.03 4.62
N ARG A 64 -2.36 -23.44 3.44
CA ARG A 64 -2.95 -22.50 2.47
C ARG A 64 -4.05 -21.64 3.10
N THR A 65 -4.93 -22.23 3.89
CA THR A 65 -6.08 -21.51 4.49
C THR A 65 -5.62 -20.44 5.47
N GLU A 66 -4.62 -20.76 6.30
CA GLU A 66 -4.00 -19.89 7.28
C GLU A 66 -3.26 -18.73 6.60
N LEU A 67 -2.48 -19.02 5.56
CA LEU A 67 -1.75 -18.02 4.77
C LEU A 67 -2.71 -17.05 4.07
N SER A 68 -3.74 -17.58 3.42
CA SER A 68 -4.79 -16.77 2.77
C SER A 68 -5.57 -15.91 3.76
N ARG A 69 -5.77 -16.38 5.00
CA ARG A 69 -6.41 -15.58 6.07
C ARG A 69 -5.48 -14.50 6.59
N LEU A 70 -4.21 -14.84 6.82
CA LEU A 70 -3.20 -13.90 7.29
C LEU A 70 -3.10 -12.69 6.35
N VAL A 71 -2.98 -12.95 5.05
CA VAL A 71 -2.79 -11.89 4.04
C VAL A 71 -4.06 -11.05 3.87
N ARG A 72 -5.25 -11.65 3.94
CA ARG A 72 -6.52 -10.91 3.92
C ARG A 72 -6.71 -9.99 5.12
N ASN A 73 -6.11 -10.32 6.26
CA ASN A 73 -6.16 -9.51 7.47
C ASN A 73 -5.11 -8.38 7.49
N ILE A 74 -4.30 -8.24 6.43
CA ILE A 74 -3.34 -7.13 6.34
C ILE A 74 -4.07 -5.90 5.82
N ASP A 75 -4.27 -4.93 6.70
CA ASP A 75 -4.82 -3.64 6.33
C ASP A 75 -3.78 -2.76 5.63
N GLY A 76 -4.19 -2.10 4.55
CA GLY A 76 -3.35 -1.14 3.83
C GLY A 76 -2.30 -1.81 2.96
N ILE A 77 -1.06 -1.33 3.02
CA ILE A 77 0.00 -1.81 2.13
C ILE A 77 0.77 -2.92 2.85
N PRO A 78 0.81 -4.16 2.31
CA PRO A 78 1.50 -5.26 2.96
C PRO A 78 2.99 -5.01 3.08
N PRO A 79 3.68 -5.66 4.04
CA PRO A 79 5.13 -5.58 4.15
C PRO A 79 5.83 -6.18 2.92
N THR A 80 7.15 -6.00 2.82
CA THR A 80 7.95 -6.68 1.79
C THR A 80 7.93 -8.19 2.03
N THR A 81 7.23 -8.96 1.19
CA THR A 81 7.09 -10.41 1.38
C THR A 81 8.10 -11.20 0.55
N VAL A 82 8.88 -12.08 1.21
CA VAL A 82 9.74 -13.09 0.62
C VAL A 82 9.20 -14.47 0.99
N ALA A 83 8.86 -15.27 -0.02
CA ALA A 83 8.36 -16.62 0.21
C ALA A 83 9.50 -17.63 0.34
N ILE A 84 9.28 -18.66 1.15
CA ILE A 84 10.17 -19.81 1.33
C ILE A 84 9.39 -21.05 0.89
N VAL A 85 9.79 -21.69 -0.20
CA VAL A 85 9.06 -22.79 -0.86
C VAL A 85 9.89 -24.07 -0.87
N ASP A 86 9.22 -25.23 -0.74
CA ASP A 86 9.86 -26.55 -0.89
C ASP A 86 9.82 -27.06 -2.33
N TYR A 87 8.72 -26.77 -3.04
CA TYR A 87 8.43 -27.34 -4.35
C TYR A 87 7.70 -26.34 -5.24
N GLU A 88 8.05 -26.36 -6.53
CA GLU A 88 7.37 -25.57 -7.54
C GLU A 88 6.31 -26.42 -8.24
N ASN A 89 5.05 -26.12 -7.96
CA ASN A 89 3.91 -26.64 -8.70
C ASN A 89 2.89 -25.49 -8.93
N PRO A 90 1.93 -25.64 -9.85
CA PRO A 90 0.96 -24.58 -10.14
C PRO A 90 0.24 -24.04 -8.90
N SER A 91 -0.15 -24.90 -7.96
CA SER A 91 -0.84 -24.49 -6.72
C SER A 91 0.04 -23.69 -5.78
N THR A 92 1.34 -24.00 -5.67
CA THR A 92 2.29 -23.19 -4.92
C THR A 92 2.47 -21.82 -5.57
N LEU A 93 2.61 -21.77 -6.90
CA LEU A 93 2.76 -20.49 -7.63
C LEU A 93 1.52 -19.61 -7.46
N GLU A 94 0.32 -20.18 -7.55
CA GLU A 94 -0.93 -19.46 -7.25
C GLU A 94 -0.91 -18.86 -5.85
N LEU A 95 -0.47 -19.62 -4.85
CA LEU A 95 -0.36 -19.14 -3.48
C LEU A 95 0.69 -18.04 -3.34
N LEU A 96 1.81 -18.09 -4.06
CA LEU A 96 2.81 -17.01 -4.10
C LEU A 96 2.22 -15.68 -4.60
N PHE A 97 1.38 -15.74 -5.65
CA PHE A 97 0.66 -14.57 -6.14
C PHE A 97 -0.38 -14.08 -5.13
N GLU A 98 -1.13 -15.00 -4.52
CA GLU A 98 -2.16 -14.68 -3.52
C GLU A 98 -1.56 -13.95 -2.31
N ILE A 99 -0.39 -14.39 -1.82
CA ILE A 99 0.31 -13.73 -0.70
C ILE A 99 1.06 -12.46 -1.10
N GLY A 100 1.13 -12.14 -2.40
CA GLY A 100 1.85 -10.99 -2.93
C GLY A 100 3.36 -11.08 -2.73
N ALA A 101 3.94 -12.28 -2.83
CA ALA A 101 5.39 -12.47 -2.70
C ALA A 101 6.14 -11.68 -3.79
N LEU A 102 7.21 -10.99 -3.39
CA LEU A 102 8.06 -10.19 -4.28
C LEU A 102 9.37 -10.91 -4.64
N ALA A 103 9.70 -11.95 -3.88
CA ALA A 103 10.78 -12.88 -4.15
C ALA A 103 10.43 -14.23 -3.54
N ALA A 104 11.08 -15.29 -4.01
CA ALA A 104 10.96 -16.64 -3.50
C ALA A 104 12.34 -17.27 -3.30
N MET A 105 12.47 -18.10 -2.27
CA MET A 105 13.67 -18.86 -1.97
C MET A 105 13.30 -20.33 -1.76
N GLU A 106 14.15 -21.23 -2.26
CA GLU A 106 13.99 -22.67 -2.03
C GLU A 106 14.44 -23.07 -0.61
N ARG A 107 13.83 -24.13 -0.07
CA ARG A 107 14.36 -24.90 1.05
C ARG A 107 15.28 -26.01 0.53
N PRO A 108 16.36 -26.39 1.24
CA PRO A 108 16.79 -25.87 2.54
C PRO A 108 17.38 -24.46 2.45
N ILE A 109 17.16 -23.65 3.49
CA ILE A 109 17.58 -22.24 3.48
C ILE A 109 19.10 -22.12 3.55
N ARG A 110 19.71 -21.59 2.48
CA ARG A 110 21.14 -21.31 2.41
C ARG A 110 21.40 -19.82 2.66
N PRO A 111 22.48 -19.43 3.38
CA PRO A 111 22.85 -18.03 3.55
C PRO A 111 23.05 -17.28 2.23
N PHE A 112 23.58 -17.95 1.21
CA PHE A 112 23.71 -17.39 -0.12
C PHE A 112 22.33 -17.16 -0.73
N GLY A 113 22.09 -15.93 -1.20
CA GLY A 113 20.81 -15.54 -1.79
C GLY A 113 19.84 -14.85 -0.84
N VAL A 114 19.99 -14.97 0.49
CA VAL A 114 19.10 -14.28 1.45
C VAL A 114 19.19 -12.76 1.28
N LEU A 115 20.40 -12.20 1.27
CA LEU A 115 20.61 -10.77 1.06
C LEU A 115 20.10 -10.31 -0.31
N THR A 116 20.34 -11.11 -1.36
CA THR A 116 19.89 -10.80 -2.72
C THR A 116 18.37 -10.74 -2.80
N ASN A 117 17.68 -11.77 -2.31
CA ASN A 117 16.22 -11.83 -2.31
C ASN A 117 15.61 -10.72 -1.45
N LEU A 118 16.20 -10.44 -0.28
CA LEU A 118 15.80 -9.33 0.57
C LEU A 118 15.90 -7.98 -0.15
N LEU A 119 17.04 -7.70 -0.80
CA LEU A 119 17.26 -6.44 -1.52
C LEU A 119 16.35 -6.28 -2.73
N LEU A 120 16.19 -7.35 -3.53
CA LEU A 120 15.32 -7.33 -4.70
C LEU A 120 13.87 -7.13 -4.29
N ALA A 121 13.38 -7.93 -3.34
CA ALA A 121 12.02 -7.79 -2.82
C ALA A 121 11.80 -6.38 -2.24
N ARG A 122 12.76 -5.84 -1.47
CA ARG A 122 12.65 -4.51 -0.89
C ARG A 122 12.65 -3.41 -1.94
N GLY A 123 13.46 -3.53 -2.99
CA GLY A 123 13.48 -2.61 -4.12
C GLY A 123 12.12 -2.60 -4.85
N LEU A 124 11.60 -3.78 -5.19
CA LEU A 124 10.29 -3.93 -5.82
C LEU A 124 9.17 -3.34 -4.95
N TRP A 125 9.23 -3.58 -3.64
CA TRP A 125 8.26 -3.03 -2.70
C TRP A 125 8.30 -1.50 -2.67
N LEU A 126 9.49 -0.90 -2.53
CA LEU A 126 9.66 0.56 -2.50
C LEU A 126 9.15 1.23 -3.79
N ASP A 127 9.47 0.64 -4.95
CA ASP A 127 8.98 1.10 -6.24
C ASP A 127 7.44 1.01 -6.29
N ARG A 128 6.85 -0.08 -5.80
CA ARG A 128 5.38 -0.24 -5.72
C ARG A 128 4.73 0.81 -4.83
N ILE A 129 5.30 1.12 -3.66
CA ILE A 129 4.82 2.18 -2.78
C ILE A 129 4.82 3.53 -3.49
N GLU A 130 5.91 3.86 -4.16
CA GLU A 130 6.06 5.16 -4.81
C GLU A 130 5.09 5.31 -5.98
N GLN A 131 4.91 4.25 -6.77
CA GLN A 131 3.89 4.20 -7.82
C GLN A 131 2.48 4.39 -7.25
N GLN A 132 2.14 3.69 -6.16
CA GLN A 132 0.83 3.84 -5.52
C GLN A 132 0.59 5.26 -5.03
N LYS A 133 1.58 5.90 -4.39
CA LYS A 133 1.51 7.30 -3.96
C LYS A 133 1.26 8.23 -5.14
N ARG A 134 1.94 7.99 -6.27
CA ARG A 134 1.77 8.80 -7.49
C ARG A 134 0.37 8.64 -8.07
N VAL A 135 -0.15 7.42 -8.13
CA VAL A 135 -1.53 7.14 -8.57
C VAL A 135 -2.53 7.88 -7.68
N THR A 136 -2.46 7.71 -6.36
CA THR A 136 -3.35 8.39 -5.42
C THR A 136 -3.27 9.92 -5.52
N LYS A 137 -2.08 10.47 -5.76
CA LYS A 137 -1.91 11.93 -5.98
C LYS A 137 -2.59 12.40 -7.27
N LEU A 138 -2.49 11.62 -8.35
CA LEU A 138 -3.12 11.93 -9.63
C LEU A 138 -4.65 11.81 -9.55
N GLU A 139 -5.16 10.76 -8.90
CA GLU A 139 -6.60 10.58 -8.66
C GLU A 139 -7.19 11.73 -7.85
N ARG A 140 -6.52 12.15 -6.77
CA ARG A 140 -6.93 13.32 -5.97
C ARG A 140 -6.97 14.59 -6.82
N LYS A 141 -5.96 14.81 -7.68
CA LYS A 141 -5.92 15.97 -8.57
C LYS A 141 -7.06 15.95 -9.59
N LEU A 142 -7.34 14.78 -10.18
CA LEU A 142 -8.43 14.61 -11.15
C LEU A 142 -9.79 14.86 -10.50
N SER A 143 -10.05 14.25 -9.34
CA SER A 143 -11.28 14.44 -8.57
C SER A 143 -11.48 15.91 -8.21
N SER A 144 -10.40 16.60 -7.83
CA SER A 144 -10.45 18.03 -7.54
C SER A 144 -10.78 18.88 -8.76
N MET A 145 -10.18 18.59 -9.91
CA MET A 145 -10.51 19.28 -11.16
C MET A 145 -11.98 19.09 -11.55
N GLN A 146 -12.52 17.88 -11.39
CA GLN A 146 -13.94 17.60 -11.66
C GLN A 146 -14.87 18.38 -10.73
N ARG A 147 -14.56 18.43 -9.42
CA ARG A 147 -15.33 19.24 -8.45
C ARG A 147 -15.31 20.72 -8.81
N ILE A 148 -14.12 21.27 -9.11
CA ILE A 148 -14.00 22.67 -9.50
C ILE A 148 -14.82 22.96 -10.77
N GLN A 149 -14.78 22.09 -11.78
CA GLN A 149 -15.56 22.29 -13.00
C GLN A 149 -17.07 22.22 -12.73
N LYS A 150 -17.54 21.25 -11.92
CA LYS A 150 -18.95 21.17 -11.51
C LYS A 150 -19.39 22.42 -10.75
N ALA A 151 -18.59 22.90 -9.81
CA ALA A 151 -18.87 24.13 -9.06
C ALA A 151 -18.92 25.37 -9.97
N LYS A 152 -18.03 25.47 -10.96
CA LYS A 152 -18.09 26.53 -11.98
C LYS A 152 -19.40 26.48 -12.74
N SER A 153 -19.81 25.31 -13.25
CA SER A 153 -21.08 25.16 -13.97
C SER A 153 -22.29 25.55 -13.12
N ILE A 154 -22.29 25.21 -11.82
CA ILE A 154 -23.34 25.65 -10.88
C ILE A 154 -23.37 27.17 -10.75
N LEU A 155 -22.22 27.82 -10.53
CA LEU A 155 -22.16 29.28 -10.41
C LEU A 155 -22.57 29.98 -11.71
N MET A 156 -22.17 29.44 -12.86
CA MET A 156 -22.59 29.95 -14.18
C MET A 156 -24.11 29.89 -14.32
N ALA A 157 -24.74 28.77 -13.94
CA ALA A 157 -26.19 28.60 -14.01
C ALA A 157 -26.95 29.50 -13.02
N LEU A 158 -26.46 29.63 -11.79
CA LEU A 158 -27.14 30.41 -10.73
C LEU A 158 -26.96 31.92 -10.90
N GLN A 159 -25.80 32.38 -11.37
CA GLN A 159 -25.47 33.81 -11.44
C GLN A 159 -25.46 34.37 -12.86
N GLY A 160 -25.64 33.54 -13.90
CA GLY A 160 -25.57 33.97 -15.29
C GLY A 160 -24.20 34.49 -15.73
N VAL A 161 -23.14 34.09 -15.03
CA VAL A 161 -21.77 34.56 -15.29
C VAL A 161 -21.01 33.62 -16.23
N GLY A 162 -20.00 34.15 -16.92
CA GLY A 162 -19.08 33.35 -17.72
C GLY A 162 -18.14 32.49 -16.88
N GLU A 163 -17.49 31.53 -17.53
CA GLU A 163 -16.61 30.53 -16.90
C GLU A 163 -15.45 31.16 -16.10
N GLU A 164 -14.82 32.20 -16.65
CA GLU A 164 -13.71 32.91 -16.00
C GLU A 164 -14.18 33.61 -14.72
N ALA A 165 -15.33 34.28 -14.75
CA ALA A 165 -15.90 34.94 -13.58
C ALA A 165 -16.26 33.93 -12.47
N ALA A 166 -16.83 32.78 -12.84
CA ALA A 166 -17.10 31.69 -11.90
C ALA A 166 -15.81 31.15 -11.24
N TYR A 167 -14.76 30.93 -12.03
CA TYR A 167 -13.45 30.51 -11.51
C TYR A 167 -12.85 31.54 -10.53
N GLN A 168 -12.89 32.83 -10.89
CA GLN A 168 -12.40 33.90 -10.02
C GLN A 168 -13.18 33.98 -8.71
N THR A 169 -14.50 33.75 -8.74
CA THR A 169 -15.32 33.67 -7.52
C THR A 169 -14.85 32.55 -6.60
N ILE A 170 -14.66 31.33 -7.11
CA ILE A 170 -14.16 30.19 -6.32
C ILE A 170 -12.77 30.52 -5.75
N ARG A 171 -11.87 31.07 -6.56
CA ARG A 171 -10.51 31.42 -6.14
C ARG A 171 -10.49 32.49 -5.04
N LYS A 172 -11.30 33.55 -5.20
CA LYS A 172 -11.43 34.62 -4.19
C LYS A 172 -11.96 34.08 -2.86
N GLN A 173 -12.97 33.23 -2.90
CA GLN A 173 -13.52 32.58 -1.71
C GLN A 173 -12.50 31.67 -1.03
N ALA A 174 -11.74 30.89 -1.80
CA ALA A 174 -10.68 30.02 -1.29
C ALA A 174 -9.59 30.82 -0.57
N MET A 175 -9.14 31.92 -1.18
CA MET A 175 -8.15 32.83 -0.58
C MET A 175 -8.68 33.49 0.70
N ALA A 176 -9.91 34.01 0.67
CA ALA A 176 -10.51 34.68 1.83
C ALA A 176 -10.66 33.73 3.03
N LYS A 177 -11.03 32.46 2.78
CA LYS A 177 -11.21 31.44 3.82
C LYS A 177 -9.92 30.65 4.13
N ARG A 178 -8.82 30.91 3.42
CA ARG A 178 -7.53 30.18 3.54
C ARG A 178 -7.66 28.67 3.40
N VAL A 179 -8.52 28.24 2.48
CA VAL A 179 -8.76 26.83 2.17
C VAL A 179 -8.43 26.54 0.71
N SER A 180 -8.41 25.27 0.33
CA SER A 180 -8.20 24.89 -1.06
C SER A 180 -9.40 25.29 -1.94
N MET A 181 -9.16 25.53 -3.24
CA MET A 181 -10.25 25.72 -4.21
C MET A 181 -11.19 24.50 -4.27
N ASP A 182 -10.65 23.32 -3.99
CA ASP A 182 -11.38 22.06 -3.94
C ASP A 182 -12.44 22.04 -2.83
N GLU A 183 -12.09 22.53 -1.63
CA GLU A 183 -13.01 22.64 -0.49
C GLU A 183 -14.15 23.64 -0.76
N ILE A 184 -13.83 24.78 -1.39
CA ILE A 184 -14.86 25.74 -1.82
C ILE A 184 -15.77 25.12 -2.87
N ALA A 185 -15.20 24.44 -3.87
CA ALA A 185 -15.98 23.77 -4.90
C ALA A 185 -16.92 22.71 -4.30
N THR A 186 -16.42 21.93 -3.34
CA THR A 186 -17.22 20.95 -2.59
C THR A 186 -18.36 21.62 -1.83
N SER A 187 -18.09 22.75 -1.17
CA SER A 187 -19.10 23.51 -0.44
C SER A 187 -20.21 24.03 -1.34
N ILE A 188 -19.86 24.53 -2.54
CA ILE A 188 -20.82 25.01 -3.55
C ILE A 188 -21.69 23.85 -4.04
N ILE A 189 -21.07 22.70 -4.35
CA ILE A 189 -21.80 21.51 -4.83
C ILE A 189 -22.80 21.04 -3.77
N ASN A 190 -22.36 20.88 -2.52
CA ASN A 190 -23.20 20.40 -1.43
C ASN A 190 -24.37 21.37 -1.16
N ALA A 191 -24.10 22.69 -1.17
CA ALA A 191 -25.15 23.69 -0.99
C ALA A 191 -26.20 23.62 -2.11
N ASN A 192 -25.76 23.44 -3.36
CA ASN A 192 -26.67 23.31 -4.50
C ASN A 192 -27.51 22.02 -4.42
N GLU A 193 -26.91 20.90 -4.00
CA GLU A 193 -27.62 19.63 -3.83
C GLU A 193 -28.71 19.73 -2.73
N LEU A 194 -28.41 20.38 -1.61
CA LEU A 194 -29.38 20.63 -0.53
C LEU A 194 -30.54 21.53 -0.98
N LEU A 195 -30.26 22.56 -1.77
CA LEU A 195 -31.31 23.46 -2.28
C LEU A 195 -32.25 22.75 -3.26
N HIS A 196 -31.77 21.77 -4.02
CA HIS A 196 -32.60 20.98 -4.92
C HIS A 196 -33.37 19.87 -4.21
N SER A 197 -32.84 19.27 -3.14
CA SER A 197 -33.59 18.27 -2.36
C SER A 197 -34.79 18.89 -1.66
N ILE A 198 -34.64 20.09 -1.09
CA ILE A 198 -35.74 20.83 -0.43
C ILE A 198 -36.85 21.17 -1.42
N ARG A 199 -36.53 21.43 -2.69
CA ARG A 199 -37.50 21.84 -3.71
C ARG A 199 -38.30 20.69 -4.33
N ASN A 200 -37.95 19.43 -4.03
CA ASN A 200 -38.63 18.24 -4.53
C ASN A 200 -39.53 17.59 -3.46
N ASP A 201 -39.45 18.04 -2.21
CA ASP A 201 -40.28 17.56 -1.09
C ASP A 201 -41.54 18.45 -0.85
N ASP A 202 -41.71 19.50 -1.66
CA ASP A 202 -42.91 20.37 -1.76
C ASP A 202 -43.70 20.04 -3.04
#